data_AF-A0A951C5V8-F1
#
_entry.id   AF-A0A951C5V8-F1
#
_cell.length_a   1.000
_cell.length_b   1.000
_cell.length_c   1.000
_cell.angle_alpha   90.00
_cell.angle_beta   90.00
_cell.angle_gamma   90.00
#
_symmetry.space_group_name_H-M   'P 1'
#
loop_
_entity.id
_entity.type
_entity.pdbx_description
1 polymer ?
#
loop_
_entity_poly.entity_id
_entity_poly.type
_entity_poly.pdbx_seq_one_letter_code
_entity_poly.pdbx_strand_id
1 'polypeptide(L)'
;MPDYRLGDVIDDFCVRCKRVMNHSLVSLVDGEPAKVRCRTCHNDHDYRHEQAPPPKADARKQALFDEVLKKVNPEDGSQPEAATKPQAKSRSKKSST
;
A
#
# COMPACT_ATOMS: atom_id res chain seq x y z
N MET A 1 -1.10 -7.42 -30.13
CA MET A 1 -0.94 -7.58 -28.67
C MET A 1 0.53 -7.85 -28.41
N PRO A 2 1.14 -7.25 -27.38
CA PRO A 2 2.48 -7.63 -26.97
C PRO A 2 2.48 -9.12 -26.63
N ASP A 3 3.42 -9.86 -27.22
CA ASP A 3 3.55 -11.30 -26.99
C ASP A 3 4.34 -11.50 -25.70
N TYR A 4 3.65 -11.75 -24.59
CA TYR A 4 4.27 -11.94 -23.29
C TYR A 4 4.88 -13.34 -23.22
N ARG A 5 6.17 -13.42 -22.88
CA ARG A 5 6.86 -14.69 -22.66
C ARG A 5 7.17 -14.87 -21.18
N LEU A 6 7.24 -16.13 -20.76
CA LEU A 6 7.69 -16.48 -19.41
C LEU A 6 9.10 -15.95 -19.18
N GLY A 7 9.31 -15.30 -18.04
CA GLY A 7 10.58 -14.66 -17.69
C GLY A 7 10.78 -13.26 -18.24
N ASP A 8 9.88 -12.73 -19.09
CA ASP A 8 9.91 -11.31 -19.45
C ASP A 8 9.76 -10.43 -18.21
N VAL A 9 10.29 -9.21 -18.31
CA VAL A 9 10.27 -8.23 -17.23
C VAL A 9 9.04 -7.35 -17.39
N ILE A 10 8.24 -7.25 -16.33
CA ILE A 10 7.03 -6.42 -16.27
C ILE A 10 7.02 -5.64 -14.95
N ASP A 11 6.50 -4.42 -14.96
CA ASP A 11 6.29 -3.66 -13.74
C ASP A 11 4.96 -4.04 -13.08
N ASP A 12 4.96 -4.21 -11.76
CA ASP A 12 3.75 -4.45 -10.96
C ASP A 12 3.91 -3.92 -9.53
N PHE A 13 2.80 -3.78 -8.81
CA PHE A 13 2.81 -3.41 -7.40
C PHE A 13 3.13 -4.61 -6.51
N CYS A 14 4.34 -4.61 -5.94
CA CYS A 14 4.70 -5.64 -4.99
C CYS A 14 4.05 -5.38 -3.62
N VAL A 15 3.18 -6.28 -3.15
CA VAL A 15 2.59 -6.17 -1.81
C VAL A 15 3.60 -6.27 -0.66
N ARG A 16 4.73 -6.93 -0.91
CA ARG A 16 5.81 -7.10 0.08
C ARG A 16 6.67 -5.85 0.17
N CYS A 17 7.07 -5.28 -0.98
CA CYS A 17 7.87 -4.07 -1.05
C CYS A 17 7.05 -2.77 -0.95
N LYS A 18 5.74 -2.83 -1.15
CA LYS A 18 4.79 -1.71 -1.17
C LYS A 18 5.13 -0.62 -2.20
N ARG A 19 5.66 -1.02 -3.35
CA ARG A 19 6.06 -0.13 -4.44
C ARG A 19 5.90 -0.82 -5.79
N VAL A 20 5.71 -0.02 -6.85
CA VAL A 20 5.77 -0.49 -8.24
C VAL A 20 7.23 -0.74 -8.60
N MET A 21 7.52 -1.94 -9.12
CA MET A 21 8.86 -2.39 -9.47
C MET A 21 8.84 -3.48 -10.53
N ASN A 22 10.04 -3.80 -11.04
CA ASN A 22 10.29 -4.91 -11.94
C ASN A 22 10.01 -6.28 -11.29
N HIS A 23 9.14 -7.05 -11.93
CA HIS A 23 8.84 -8.44 -11.66
C HIS A 23 9.18 -9.30 -12.88
N SER A 24 9.47 -10.58 -12.67
CA SER A 24 9.57 -11.56 -13.74
C SER A 24 8.24 -12.28 -13.91
N LEU A 25 7.78 -12.43 -15.15
CA LEU A 25 6.58 -13.19 -15.49
C LEU A 25 6.74 -14.68 -15.16
N VAL A 26 5.86 -15.21 -14.31
CA VAL A 26 5.90 -16.62 -13.85
C VAL A 26 4.84 -17.46 -14.53
N SER A 27 3.68 -16.88 -14.83
CA SER A 27 2.59 -17.60 -15.49
C SER A 27 1.75 -16.68 -16.35
N LEU A 28 1.23 -17.24 -17.43
CA LEU A 28 0.34 -16.60 -18.39
C LEU A 28 -0.98 -17.37 -18.43
N VAL A 29 -2.10 -16.68 -18.52
CA VAL A 29 -3.45 -17.23 -18.72
C VAL A 29 -4.09 -16.48 -19.87
N ASP A 30 -4.56 -17.19 -20.90
CA ASP A 30 -5.15 -16.60 -22.11
C ASP A 30 -4.24 -15.56 -22.82
N GLY A 31 -2.92 -15.71 -22.66
CA GLY A 31 -1.93 -14.78 -23.20
C GLY A 31 -1.67 -13.55 -22.33
N GLU A 32 -2.33 -13.44 -21.17
CA GLU A 32 -2.14 -12.35 -20.21
C GLU A 32 -1.35 -12.77 -18.96
N PRO A 33 -0.56 -11.85 -18.37
CA PRO A 33 0.18 -12.10 -17.14
C PRO A 33 -0.75 -12.42 -15.96
N ALA A 34 -0.69 -13.64 -15.43
CA ALA A 34 -1.50 -14.06 -14.29
C ALA A 34 -0.75 -13.93 -12.96
N LYS A 35 0.51 -14.39 -12.91
CA LYS A 35 1.39 -14.29 -11.73
C LYS A 35 2.76 -13.77 -12.09
N VAL A 36 3.30 -12.99 -11.17
CA VAL A 36 4.59 -12.34 -11.29
C VAL A 36 5.42 -12.55 -10.03
N ARG A 37 6.75 -12.57 -10.20
CA ARG A 37 7.71 -12.71 -9.10
C ARG A 37 8.54 -11.45 -8.96
N CYS A 38 8.56 -10.86 -7.78
CA CYS A 38 9.34 -9.65 -7.54
C CYS A 38 10.84 -9.95 -7.68
N ARG A 39 11.56 -9.16 -8.48
CA ARG A 39 13.02 -9.34 -8.64
C ARG A 39 13.82 -8.87 -7.42
N THR A 40 13.21 -8.10 -6.51
CA THR A 40 13.86 -7.61 -5.28
C THR A 40 13.62 -8.50 -4.08
N CYS A 41 12.37 -8.85 -3.78
CA CYS A 41 12.03 -9.64 -2.60
C CYS A 41 11.71 -11.11 -2.91
N HIS A 42 11.72 -11.51 -4.19
CA HIS A 42 11.48 -12.87 -4.66
C HIS A 42 10.15 -13.49 -4.23
N ASN A 43 9.19 -12.64 -3.83
CA ASN A 43 7.84 -13.07 -3.50
C ASN A 43 7.00 -13.15 -4.77
N ASP A 44 6.22 -14.21 -4.87
CA ASP A 44 5.28 -14.42 -5.96
C ASP A 44 3.92 -13.87 -5.55
N HIS A 45 3.25 -13.16 -6.46
CA HIS A 45 1.88 -12.70 -6.28
C HIS A 45 1.15 -12.61 -7.62
N ASP A 46 -0.17 -12.52 -7.55
CA ASP A 46 -1.00 -12.27 -8.72
C ASP A 46 -0.68 -10.89 -9.29
N TYR A 47 -0.74 -10.78 -10.60
CA TYR A 47 -0.50 -9.52 -11.32
C TYR A 47 -1.63 -8.53 -11.01
N ARG A 48 -1.27 -7.31 -10.63
CA ARG A 48 -2.25 -6.27 -10.24
C ARG A 48 -2.37 -5.14 -11.25
N HIS A 49 -1.83 -5.30 -12.45
CA HIS A 49 -1.84 -4.26 -13.49
C HIS A 49 -1.30 -2.93 -12.97
N GLU A 50 -0.23 -2.99 -12.18
CA GLU A 50 0.43 -1.81 -11.59
C GLU A 50 -0.45 -1.03 -10.60
N GLN A 51 -1.64 -1.54 -10.27
CA GLN A 51 -2.55 -0.88 -9.37
C GLN A 51 -2.16 -1.16 -7.92
N ALA A 52 -1.90 -0.08 -7.19
CA ALA A 52 -1.85 -0.17 -5.74
C ALA A 52 -3.24 -0.60 -5.26
N PRO A 53 -3.32 -1.60 -4.34
CA PRO A 53 -4.60 -1.99 -3.77
C PRO A 53 -5.26 -0.75 -3.16
N PRO A 54 -6.57 -0.52 -3.40
CA PRO A 54 -7.24 0.63 -2.85
C PRO A 54 -7.02 0.64 -1.32
N PRO A 55 -6.70 1.80 -0.73
CA PRO A 55 -6.58 1.90 0.71
C PRO A 55 -7.90 1.38 1.28
N LYS A 56 -7.83 0.41 2.20
CA LYS A 56 -9.01 -0.04 2.95
C LYS A 56 -9.52 1.19 3.70
N ALA A 57 -10.51 1.83 3.11
CA ALA A 57 -11.08 3.04 3.67
C ALA A 57 -11.93 2.59 4.85
N ASP A 58 -11.43 2.85 6.06
CA ASP A 58 -12.21 2.68 7.28
C ASP A 58 -13.39 3.66 7.18
N ALA A 59 -14.61 3.18 6.92
CA ALA A 59 -15.80 4.02 6.77
C ALA A 59 -16.00 5.00 7.94
N ARG A 60 -15.57 4.61 9.15
CA ARG A 60 -15.55 5.49 10.32
C ARG A 60 -14.59 6.67 10.20
N LYS A 61 -13.39 6.46 9.64
CA LYS A 61 -12.44 7.56 9.45
C LYS A 61 -12.95 8.51 8.37
N GLN A 62 -13.51 8.00 7.28
CA GLN A 62 -14.10 8.85 6.24
C GLN A 62 -15.24 9.71 6.80
N ALA A 63 -16.15 9.13 7.59
CA ALA A 63 -17.22 9.90 8.24
C ALA A 63 -16.68 11.01 9.16
N LEU A 64 -15.61 10.74 9.90
CA LEU A 64 -14.96 11.75 10.75
C LEU A 64 -14.24 12.85 9.92
N PHE A 65 -13.58 12.48 8.82
CA PHE A 65 -12.96 13.44 7.91
C PHE A 65 -14.02 14.34 7.25
N ASP A 66 -15.14 13.78 6.80
CA ASP A 66 -16.26 14.53 6.22
C ASP A 66 -16.90 15.49 7.24
N GLU A 67 -17.00 15.08 8.51
CA GLU A 67 -17.49 15.95 9.58
C GLU A 67 -16.55 17.12 9.86
N VAL A 68 -15.22 16.89 9.83
CA VAL A 68 -14.22 17.95 10.00
C VAL A 68 -14.19 18.88 8.78
N LEU A 69 -14.24 18.33 7.56
CA LEU A 69 -14.31 19.10 6.32
C LEU A 69 -15.53 20.03 6.26
N LYS A 70 -16.68 19.58 6.77
CA LYS A 70 -17.89 20.43 6.87
C LYS A 70 -17.78 21.54 7.91
N LYS A 71 -16.90 21.39 8.91
CA LYS A 71 -16.71 22.36 9.99
C LYS A 71 -15.60 23.37 9.70
N VAL A 72 -14.70 23.09 8.75
CA VAL A 72 -13.58 23.99 8.40
C VAL A 72 -13.97 24.88 7.21
N ASN A 73 -14.12 26.18 7.46
CA ASN A 73 -14.26 27.21 6.44
C ASN A 73 -12.86 27.65 5.98
N PRO A 74 -12.54 27.72 4.67
CA PRO A 74 -11.19 28.02 4.17
C PRO A 74 -10.65 29.43 4.48
N GLU A 75 -11.35 30.27 5.23
CA GLU A 75 -10.92 31.63 5.59
C GLU A 75 -10.13 31.72 6.91
N ASP A 76 -10.12 30.66 7.73
CA ASP A 76 -9.26 30.59 8.93
C ASP A 76 -7.91 29.95 8.60
N GLY A 77 -7.17 30.60 7.70
CA GLY A 77 -5.77 30.29 7.42
C GLY A 77 -4.88 30.68 8.61
N SER A 78 -4.76 29.81 9.61
CA SER A 78 -3.64 29.86 10.55
C SER A 78 -2.99 28.47 10.65
N GLN A 79 -1.67 28.49 10.47
CA GLN A 79 -0.79 27.36 10.19
C GLN A 79 -0.87 26.28 11.27
N PRO A 80 -0.91 24.97 10.95
CA PRO A 80 -0.70 23.95 11.96
C PRO A 80 0.79 23.87 12.30
N GLU A 81 1.17 24.50 13.42
CA GLU A 81 2.41 24.21 14.11
C GLU A 81 2.47 22.74 14.51
N ALA A 82 3.67 22.16 14.36
CA ALA A 82 3.98 20.77 14.56
C ALA A 82 3.92 20.34 16.03
N ALA A 83 3.20 19.25 16.33
CA ALA A 83 3.38 18.30 17.44
C ALA A 83 2.08 17.46 17.58
N THR A 84 2.03 16.16 17.87
CA THR A 84 2.96 15.28 18.57
C THR A 84 2.59 13.81 18.27
N LYS A 85 3.61 12.98 18.13
CA LYS A 85 3.56 11.51 17.96
C LYS A 85 2.86 10.83 19.15
N PRO A 86 1.91 9.88 18.96
CA PRO A 86 1.38 9.10 20.07
C PRO A 86 2.45 8.10 20.55
N GLN A 87 2.88 8.23 21.81
CA GLN A 87 3.81 7.30 22.46
C GLN A 87 3.14 5.94 22.69
N ALA A 88 3.77 4.88 22.17
CA ALA A 88 3.46 3.50 22.49
C ALA A 88 3.84 3.21 23.95
N LYS A 89 2.86 2.86 24.79
CA LYS A 89 3.10 2.41 26.18
C LYS A 89 3.69 1.00 26.15
N SER A 90 4.98 0.88 26.44
CA SER A 90 5.63 -0.40 26.73
C SER A 90 5.19 -0.90 28.11
N ARG A 91 4.60 -2.10 28.15
CA ARG A 91 4.30 -2.82 29.40
C ARG A 91 5.60 -3.41 29.95
N SER A 92 6.13 -2.80 31.01
CA SER A 92 7.21 -3.37 31.82
C SER A 92 6.68 -4.57 32.60
N LYS A 93 7.21 -5.76 32.31
CA LYS A 93 7.01 -6.98 33.10
C LYS A 93 8.02 -6.94 34.25
N LYS A 94 7.58 -6.56 35.45
CA LYS A 94 8.39 -6.64 36.66
C LYS A 94 8.52 -8.10 37.09
N SER A 95 9.76 -8.58 37.12
CA SER A 95 10.23 -9.73 37.88
C SER A 95 10.39 -9.34 39.35
N SER A 96 9.74 -10.07 40.27
CA SER A 96 10.17 -10.22 41.67
C SER A 96 9.27 -11.21 42.41
N THR A 97 9.78 -12.43 42.55
CA THR A 97 9.79 -13.35 43.72
C THR A 97 9.73 -14.78 43.24
#